data_AF-A0A9N9FAH3-F1
#
_entry.id   AF-A0A9N9FAH3-F1
#
_cell.length_a   1.000
_cell.length_b   1.000
_cell.length_c   1.000
_cell.angle_alpha   90.00
_cell.angle_beta   90.00
_cell.angle_gamma   90.00
#
_symmetry.space_group_name_H-M   'P 1'
#
loop_
_entity.id
_entity.type
_entity.pdbx_description
1 polymer ?
#
loop_
_entity_poly.entity_id
_entity_poly.type
_entity_poly.pdbx_seq_one_letter_code
_entity_poly.pdbx_strand_id
1 'polypeptide(L)'
;MKSFIEVSADSHFPIQNLPFGIFSIAEDKISSARVGVAIGDQILDLTVLSKLFEKHVPELATRKFLQAILSEDNPELRDNKELRNQAFVPQKLAKMHLPANIGHYTDFYASKEHATNCVVVSGTDILRPRGQRSPGKDQPPVFGPSTKLDIELEMDPTPFPYLQEEGKTAYDIHLEVKMKRSLLEITWNGKNEIDFGNGVKRLFVEDGDEVVLTGHCQGEGYKVGFGECSGKILPAISS
;
A
#
# COMPACT_ATOMS: atom_id res chain seq x y z
N MET A 1 24.59 2.31 -5.92
CA MET A 1 24.19 1.46 -7.06
C MET A 1 23.19 2.26 -7.88
N LYS A 2 23.31 2.27 -9.19
CA LYS A 2 22.40 2.97 -10.12
C LYS A 2 21.83 1.97 -11.11
N SER A 3 20.63 2.24 -11.61
CA SER A 3 19.99 1.45 -12.66
C SER A 3 20.20 2.11 -14.02
N PHE A 4 20.19 1.30 -15.10
CA PHE A 4 20.05 1.85 -16.46
C PHE A 4 18.63 2.37 -16.75
N ILE A 5 17.65 2.04 -15.90
CA ILE A 5 16.34 2.69 -15.90
C ILE A 5 16.51 4.02 -15.17
N GLU A 6 16.09 5.11 -15.81
CA GLU A 6 16.10 6.42 -15.18
C GLU A 6 15.09 6.46 -14.03
N VAL A 7 15.57 6.89 -12.85
CA VAL A 7 14.76 7.00 -11.65
C VAL A 7 14.92 8.39 -11.07
N SER A 8 13.80 9.09 -10.87
CA SER A 8 13.78 10.37 -10.16
C SER A 8 14.21 10.20 -8.69
N ALA A 9 14.91 11.18 -8.12
CA ALA A 9 15.31 11.18 -6.72
C ALA A 9 14.12 11.06 -5.74
N ASP A 10 12.95 11.57 -6.15
CA ASP A 10 11.71 11.52 -5.35
C ASP A 10 10.91 10.23 -5.55
N SER A 11 11.34 9.35 -6.46
CA SER A 11 10.65 8.10 -6.74
C SER A 11 10.58 7.21 -5.51
N HIS A 12 9.43 6.58 -5.31
CA HIS A 12 9.26 5.53 -4.29
C HIS A 12 10.00 4.25 -4.68
N PHE A 13 10.36 4.08 -5.95
CA PHE A 13 10.82 2.80 -6.51
C PHE A 13 12.23 2.89 -7.11
N PRO A 14 13.27 3.28 -6.36
CA PRO A 14 14.64 3.18 -6.84
C PRO A 14 15.14 1.73 -6.83
N ILE A 15 16.33 1.48 -7.39
CA ILE A 15 16.96 0.16 -7.42
C ILE A 15 17.25 -0.41 -6.01
N GLN A 16 17.25 0.46 -4.99
CA GLN A 16 17.34 0.09 -3.59
C GLN A 16 16.01 -0.42 -3.01
N ASN A 17 14.87 -0.19 -3.67
CA ASN A 17 13.57 -0.67 -3.18
C ASN A 17 13.23 -2.04 -3.77
N LEU A 18 12.93 -2.10 -5.08
CA LEU A 18 12.53 -3.32 -5.79
C LEU A 18 11.40 -4.10 -5.09
N PRO A 19 10.22 -3.49 -4.82
CA PRO A 19 9.11 -4.17 -4.20
C PRO A 19 8.44 -5.11 -5.20
N PHE A 20 7.94 -6.23 -4.69
CA PHE A 20 7.18 -7.20 -5.47
C PHE A 20 5.69 -6.84 -5.46
N GLY A 21 5.02 -7.10 -6.57
CA GLY A 21 3.57 -6.96 -6.68
C GLY A 21 2.98 -7.90 -7.73
N ILE A 22 1.66 -8.03 -7.70
CA ILE A 22 0.90 -8.75 -8.72
C ILE A 22 0.22 -7.73 -9.62
N PHE A 23 0.43 -7.85 -10.92
CA PHE A 23 -0.13 -6.92 -11.91
C PHE A 23 -0.66 -7.65 -13.14
N SER A 24 -1.52 -6.97 -13.89
CA SER A 24 -1.93 -7.35 -15.25
C SER A 24 -1.93 -6.11 -16.15
N ILE A 25 -1.75 -6.30 -17.46
CA ILE A 25 -1.93 -5.24 -18.47
C ILE A 25 -3.37 -5.33 -18.96
N ALA A 26 -4.08 -4.20 -19.04
CA ALA A 26 -5.53 -4.16 -19.24
C ALA A 26 -6.06 -5.00 -20.43
N GLU A 27 -6.76 -6.09 -20.11
CA GLU A 27 -8.08 -6.52 -20.59
C GLU A 27 -8.55 -7.63 -19.60
N ASP A 28 -9.12 -7.19 -18.47
CA ASP A 28 -9.96 -7.85 -17.46
C ASP A 28 -9.86 -9.35 -17.12
N LYS A 29 -8.78 -10.04 -17.48
CA LYS A 29 -8.56 -11.42 -17.06
C LYS A 29 -7.49 -11.47 -15.98
N ILE A 30 -7.95 -11.67 -14.74
CA ILE A 30 -7.13 -12.16 -13.61
C ILE A 30 -6.23 -13.33 -14.03
N SER A 31 -6.63 -14.11 -15.05
CA SER A 31 -5.81 -15.20 -15.61
C SER A 31 -4.47 -14.76 -16.21
N SER A 32 -4.24 -13.47 -16.42
CA SER A 32 -2.95 -12.91 -16.89
C SER A 32 -2.13 -12.24 -15.77
N ALA A 33 -2.64 -12.28 -14.53
CA ALA A 33 -1.99 -11.71 -13.38
C ALA A 33 -0.67 -12.43 -13.12
N ARG A 34 0.38 -11.65 -12.86
CA ARG A 34 1.74 -12.15 -12.73
C ARG A 34 2.60 -11.27 -11.84
N VAL A 35 3.71 -11.83 -11.39
CA VAL A 35 4.65 -11.16 -10.50
C VAL A 35 5.47 -10.14 -11.26
N GLY A 36 5.52 -8.93 -10.74
CA GLY A 36 6.38 -7.87 -11.23
C GLY A 36 7.13 -7.17 -10.10
N VAL A 37 8.17 -6.43 -10.48
CA VAL A 37 8.98 -5.62 -9.57
C VAL A 37 8.97 -4.17 -10.02
N ALA A 38 8.62 -3.24 -9.13
CA ALA A 38 8.60 -1.82 -9.48
C ALA A 38 10.02 -1.24 -9.55
N ILE A 39 10.30 -0.44 -10.58
CA ILE A 39 11.55 0.31 -10.76
C ILE A 39 11.25 1.59 -11.56
N GLY A 40 11.50 2.76 -10.96
CA GLY A 40 11.12 4.04 -11.54
C GLY A 40 9.60 4.13 -11.76
N ASP A 41 9.20 4.42 -12.99
CA ASP A 41 7.82 4.43 -13.47
C ASP A 41 7.42 3.14 -14.21
N GLN A 42 8.26 2.11 -14.14
CA GLN A 42 8.08 0.83 -14.82
C GLN A 42 7.83 -0.30 -13.82
N ILE A 43 7.30 -1.40 -14.36
CA ILE A 43 7.22 -2.72 -13.72
C ILE A 43 8.06 -3.67 -14.58
N LEU A 44 9.01 -4.35 -13.94
CA LEU A 44 9.76 -5.45 -14.51
C LEU A 44 8.94 -6.74 -14.37
N ASP A 45 8.54 -7.33 -15.49
CA ASP A 45 7.80 -8.58 -15.58
C ASP A 45 8.72 -9.78 -15.36
N LEU A 46 8.61 -10.43 -14.19
CA LEU A 46 9.48 -11.54 -13.83
C LEU A 46 9.21 -12.80 -14.65
N THR A 47 8.03 -12.92 -15.26
CA THR A 47 7.70 -14.09 -16.09
C THR A 47 8.48 -14.08 -17.40
N VAL A 48 8.78 -12.90 -17.93
CA VAL A 48 9.62 -12.71 -19.13
C VAL A 48 11.07 -13.08 -18.81
N LEU A 49 11.53 -12.75 -17.60
CA LEU A 49 12.88 -13.08 -17.14
C LEU A 49 13.04 -14.53 -16.65
N SER A 50 11.97 -15.32 -16.60
CA SER A 50 11.99 -16.71 -16.09
C SER A 50 13.05 -17.61 -16.73
N LYS A 51 13.47 -17.32 -17.97
CA LYS A 51 14.54 -18.03 -18.67
C LYS A 51 15.95 -17.66 -18.22
N LEU A 52 16.13 -16.47 -17.65
CA LEU A 52 17.39 -16.01 -17.04
C LEU A 52 17.54 -16.50 -15.60
N PHE A 53 16.45 -16.90 -14.96
CA PHE A 53 16.51 -17.57 -13.67
C PHE A 53 16.89 -19.04 -13.87
N GLU A 54 18.02 -19.45 -13.31
CA GLU A 54 18.27 -20.88 -13.06
C GLU A 54 17.15 -21.42 -12.16
N LYS A 55 16.74 -22.67 -12.38
CA LYS A 55 15.66 -23.32 -11.63
C LYS A 55 15.97 -23.26 -10.12
N HIS A 56 15.09 -22.61 -9.36
CA HIS A 56 15.12 -22.42 -7.89
C HIS A 56 16.24 -21.50 -7.37
N VAL A 57 15.97 -20.19 -7.40
CA VAL A 57 16.77 -19.18 -6.71
C VAL A 57 16.10 -18.84 -5.38
N PRO A 58 16.80 -18.93 -4.23
CA PRO A 58 16.29 -18.45 -2.95
C PRO A 58 15.89 -16.97 -2.99
N GLU A 59 14.95 -16.53 -2.15
CA GLU A 59 14.44 -15.15 -2.14
C GLU A 59 15.55 -14.09 -1.99
N LEU A 60 16.51 -14.32 -1.08
CA LEU A 60 17.67 -13.44 -0.89
C LEU A 60 18.58 -13.38 -2.14
N ALA A 61 18.64 -14.47 -2.90
CA ALA A 61 19.37 -14.51 -4.16
C ALA A 61 18.57 -13.86 -5.31
N THR A 62 17.24 -13.84 -5.23
CA THR A 62 16.36 -13.13 -6.19
C THR A 62 16.61 -11.63 -6.16
N ARG A 63 16.66 -11.01 -4.98
CA ARG A 63 16.94 -9.57 -4.86
C ARG A 63 18.31 -9.19 -5.43
N LYS A 64 19.36 -9.97 -5.12
CA LYS A 64 20.70 -9.74 -5.65
C LYS A 64 20.75 -9.87 -7.17
N PHE A 65 20.06 -10.88 -7.70
CA PHE A 65 19.91 -11.04 -9.14
C PHE A 65 19.21 -9.83 -9.78
N LEU A 66 18.10 -9.37 -9.21
CA LEU A 66 17.37 -8.21 -9.71
C LEU A 66 18.22 -6.94 -9.69
N GLN A 67 18.98 -6.72 -8.61
CA GLN A 67 19.94 -5.62 -8.53
C GLN A 67 21.02 -5.72 -9.60
N ALA A 68 21.55 -6.93 -9.84
CA ALA A 68 22.56 -7.15 -10.86
C ALA A 68 22.01 -6.94 -12.27
N ILE A 69 20.82 -7.46 -12.58
CA ILE A 69 20.23 -7.38 -13.93
C ILE A 69 19.72 -5.99 -14.25
N LEU A 70 19.36 -5.18 -13.24
CA LEU A 70 18.92 -3.79 -13.40
C LEU A 70 20.06 -2.77 -13.28
N SER A 71 21.26 -3.19 -12.90
CA SER A 71 22.42 -2.30 -12.73
C SER A 71 22.84 -1.67 -14.06
N GLU A 72 23.27 -0.40 -14.02
CA GLU A 72 23.82 0.29 -15.20
C GLU A 72 25.06 -0.40 -15.77
N ASP A 73 25.79 -1.16 -14.95
CA ASP A 73 27.02 -1.86 -15.33
C ASP A 73 26.78 -3.23 -15.99
N ASN A 74 25.56 -3.75 -15.97
CA ASN A 74 25.25 -5.08 -16.52
C ASN A 74 24.60 -4.98 -17.92
N PRO A 75 25.26 -5.45 -18.98
CA PRO A 75 24.74 -5.37 -20.34
C PRO A 75 23.60 -6.36 -20.64
N GLU A 76 23.44 -7.44 -19.86
CA GLU A 76 22.62 -8.60 -20.21
C GLU A 76 21.15 -8.24 -20.51
N LEU A 77 20.52 -7.45 -19.64
CA LEU A 77 19.21 -6.87 -19.91
C LEU A 77 19.33 -5.47 -20.50
N ARG A 78 20.28 -4.63 -20.07
CA ARG A 78 20.42 -3.24 -20.52
C ARG A 78 20.51 -3.10 -22.04
N ASP A 79 21.29 -3.95 -22.69
CA ASP A 79 21.61 -3.84 -24.12
C ASP A 79 20.73 -4.75 -24.99
N ASN A 80 19.99 -5.69 -24.38
CA ASN A 80 19.06 -6.58 -25.07
C ASN A 80 17.70 -5.89 -25.29
N LYS A 81 17.59 -5.13 -26.39
CA LYS A 81 16.39 -4.34 -26.72
C LYS A 81 15.14 -5.20 -26.84
N GLU A 82 15.23 -6.35 -27.48
CA GLU A 82 14.11 -7.27 -27.69
C GLU A 82 13.55 -7.75 -26.35
N LEU A 83 14.43 -8.14 -25.42
CA LEU A 83 14.02 -8.59 -24.09
C LEU A 83 13.49 -7.43 -23.25
N ARG A 84 14.12 -6.25 -23.29
CA ARG A 84 13.64 -5.06 -22.58
C ARG A 84 12.23 -4.65 -22.98
N ASN A 85 11.96 -4.63 -24.29
CA ASN A 85 10.64 -4.26 -24.81
C ASN A 85 9.54 -5.22 -24.36
N GLN A 86 9.89 -6.46 -24.02
CA GLN A 86 8.96 -7.45 -23.48
C GLN A 86 8.87 -7.39 -21.95
N ALA A 87 9.99 -7.14 -21.28
CA ALA A 87 10.11 -7.25 -19.83
C ALA A 87 9.64 -6.02 -19.07
N PHE A 88 9.60 -4.83 -19.68
CA PHE A 88 9.17 -3.61 -19.00
C PHE A 88 7.78 -3.16 -19.41
N VAL A 89 6.98 -2.86 -18.40
CA VAL A 89 5.61 -2.36 -18.55
C VAL A 89 5.49 -1.03 -17.80
N PRO A 90 5.00 0.05 -18.43
CA PRO A 90 4.73 1.30 -17.73
C PRO A 90 3.69 1.09 -16.62
N GLN A 91 3.97 1.57 -15.41
CA GLN A 91 3.06 1.44 -14.24
C GLN A 91 1.66 1.97 -14.57
N LYS A 92 1.56 3.05 -15.34
CA LYS A 92 0.29 3.65 -15.81
C LYS A 92 -0.59 2.72 -16.65
N LEU A 93 -0.03 1.66 -17.23
CA LEU A 93 -0.77 0.67 -18.03
C LEU A 93 -1.12 -0.59 -17.23
N ALA A 94 -0.60 -0.71 -16.01
CA ALA A 94 -0.78 -1.87 -15.16
C ALA A 94 -1.99 -1.68 -14.22
N LYS A 95 -2.77 -2.75 -14.09
CA LYS A 95 -3.77 -2.91 -13.02
C LYS A 95 -3.13 -3.75 -11.93
N MET A 96 -2.99 -3.18 -10.73
CA MET A 96 -2.47 -3.88 -9.56
C MET A 96 -3.55 -4.76 -8.93
N HIS A 97 -3.14 -5.89 -8.35
CA HIS A 97 -4.00 -6.82 -7.62
C HIS A 97 -3.48 -7.00 -6.20
N LEU A 98 -4.24 -7.71 -5.35
CA LEU A 98 -3.74 -8.13 -4.05
C LEU A 98 -2.43 -8.93 -4.22
N PRO A 99 -1.38 -8.63 -3.43
CA PRO A 99 -0.07 -9.23 -3.61
C PRO A 99 -0.03 -10.72 -3.22
N ALA A 100 -0.99 -11.17 -2.41
CA ALA A 100 -1.12 -12.55 -1.97
C ALA A 100 -2.58 -12.93 -1.72
N ASN A 101 -2.86 -14.23 -1.70
CA ASN A 101 -4.11 -14.74 -1.18
C ASN A 101 -4.03 -14.75 0.37
N ILE A 102 -4.78 -13.87 1.02
CA ILE A 102 -4.77 -13.69 2.46
C ILE A 102 -5.80 -14.66 3.07
N GLY A 103 -5.34 -15.77 3.65
CA GLY A 103 -6.23 -16.74 4.31
C GLY A 103 -6.83 -16.20 5.62
N HIS A 104 -5.99 -15.56 6.43
CA HIS A 104 -6.38 -14.93 7.70
C HIS A 104 -5.61 -13.62 7.86
N TYR A 105 -6.28 -12.58 8.36
CA TYR A 105 -5.62 -11.37 8.86
C TYR A 105 -5.93 -11.21 10.34
N THR A 106 -4.90 -10.80 11.08
CA THR A 106 -4.97 -10.51 12.51
C THR A 106 -4.53 -9.07 12.67
N ASP A 107 -5.38 -8.26 13.26
CA ASP A 107 -4.98 -6.95 13.78
C ASP A 107 -4.56 -7.17 15.25
N PHE A 108 -3.41 -6.62 15.65
CA PHE A 108 -2.89 -6.81 17.00
C PHE A 108 -3.78 -6.17 18.07
N TYR A 109 -4.71 -5.26 17.69
CA TYR A 109 -5.71 -4.67 18.59
C TYR A 109 -7.17 -5.06 18.29
N ALA A 110 -7.45 -5.83 17.23
CA ALA A 110 -8.79 -6.36 16.92
C ALA A 110 -8.76 -7.88 16.61
N SER A 111 -9.65 -8.64 17.24
CA SER A 111 -9.62 -10.11 17.31
C SER A 111 -9.46 -10.86 15.96
N LYS A 112 -8.88 -12.06 16.05
CA LYS A 112 -8.54 -13.06 15.00
C LYS A 112 -9.63 -13.36 13.93
N GLU A 113 -10.86 -12.88 14.07
CA GLU A 113 -12.01 -13.27 13.23
C GLU A 113 -12.52 -12.19 12.25
N HIS A 114 -11.81 -11.06 12.06
CA HIS A 114 -12.39 -9.91 11.34
C HIS A 114 -12.16 -9.82 9.82
N ALA A 115 -11.40 -10.73 9.20
CA ALA A 115 -10.59 -10.28 8.05
C ALA A 115 -10.54 -11.14 6.80
N THR A 116 -11.59 -11.92 6.52
CA THR A 116 -11.64 -12.69 5.27
C THR A 116 -12.20 -11.87 4.09
N ASN A 117 -12.98 -10.81 4.35
CA ASN A 117 -13.69 -10.05 3.30
C ASN A 117 -13.39 -8.52 3.28
N CYS A 118 -12.50 -8.04 4.15
CA CYS A 118 -12.30 -6.59 4.37
C CYS A 118 -11.00 -6.04 3.76
N VAL A 119 -10.12 -6.91 3.25
CA VAL A 119 -8.84 -6.48 2.66
C VAL A 119 -8.98 -6.34 1.15
N VAL A 120 -8.72 -5.14 0.64
CA VAL A 120 -8.81 -4.79 -0.78
C VAL A 120 -7.54 -4.10 -1.25
N VAL A 121 -7.31 -4.06 -2.56
CA VAL A 121 -6.17 -3.34 -3.15
C VAL A 121 -6.41 -1.83 -3.11
N SER A 122 -5.33 -1.05 -2.99
CA SER A 122 -5.35 0.42 -3.11
C SER A 122 -6.13 0.90 -4.34
N GLY A 123 -6.87 1.99 -4.20
CA GLY A 123 -7.78 2.55 -5.21
C GLY A 123 -9.16 1.87 -5.25
N THR A 124 -9.42 0.86 -4.41
CA THR A 124 -10.76 0.28 -4.28
C THR A 124 -11.66 1.21 -3.48
N ASP A 125 -12.82 1.56 -4.06
CA ASP A 125 -13.84 2.35 -3.38
C ASP A 125 -14.40 1.63 -2.14
N ILE A 126 -14.61 2.38 -1.06
CA ILE A 126 -15.10 1.86 0.23
C ILE A 126 -16.53 2.37 0.45
N LEU A 127 -17.49 1.45 0.53
CA LEU A 127 -18.88 1.79 0.86
C LEU A 127 -19.01 2.13 2.34
N ARG A 128 -19.65 3.26 2.65
CA ARG A 128 -19.99 3.59 4.04
C ARG A 128 -20.85 2.48 4.65
N PRO A 129 -20.42 1.86 5.76
CA PRO A 129 -21.15 0.75 6.33
C PRO A 129 -22.44 1.23 6.99
N ARG A 130 -23.44 0.34 7.00
CA ARG A 130 -24.66 0.47 7.80
C ARG A 130 -24.57 -0.50 8.97
N GLY A 131 -25.11 -0.09 10.12
CA GLY A 131 -25.07 -0.91 11.32
C GLY A 131 -25.98 -0.36 12.42
N GLN A 132 -26.01 -1.08 13.54
CA GLN A 132 -26.66 -0.61 14.75
C GLN A 132 -25.81 0.47 15.42
N ARG A 133 -26.45 1.55 15.86
CA ARG A 133 -25.83 2.67 16.57
C ARG A 133 -26.63 2.98 17.82
N SER A 134 -25.95 3.35 18.90
CA SER A 134 -26.59 3.87 20.10
C SER A 134 -26.74 5.39 19.99
N PRO A 135 -27.97 5.95 19.95
CA PRO A 135 -28.17 7.39 19.84
C PRO A 135 -27.97 8.15 21.17
N GLY A 136 -27.86 7.44 22.29
CA GLY A 136 -27.64 8.06 23.60
C GLY A 136 -27.93 7.10 24.76
N LYS A 137 -27.65 7.56 25.98
CA LYS A 137 -27.99 6.82 27.20
C LYS A 137 -29.52 6.68 27.28
N ASP A 138 -29.98 5.48 27.60
CA ASP A 138 -31.40 5.13 27.78
C ASP A 138 -32.28 5.19 26.52
N GLN A 139 -31.68 5.20 25.31
CA GLN A 139 -32.41 5.07 24.04
C GLN A 139 -32.11 3.72 23.36
N PRO A 140 -33.09 3.10 22.69
CA PRO A 140 -32.86 1.86 21.94
C PRO A 140 -31.90 2.10 20.76
N PRO A 141 -31.14 1.07 20.34
CA PRO A 141 -30.26 1.17 19.19
C PRO A 141 -31.07 1.41 17.90
N VAL A 142 -30.49 2.19 16.99
CA VAL A 142 -31.06 2.50 15.68
C VAL A 142 -30.19 1.89 14.58
N PHE A 143 -30.82 1.39 13.51
CA PHE A 143 -30.10 0.89 12.34
C PHE A 143 -29.96 1.99 11.29
N GLY A 144 -28.75 2.22 10.78
CA GLY A 144 -28.52 3.20 9.72
C GLY A 144 -27.05 3.35 9.33
N PRO A 145 -26.72 4.28 8.43
CA PRO A 145 -25.33 4.57 8.04
C PRO A 145 -24.45 4.97 9.23
N SER A 146 -23.16 4.63 9.18
CA SER A 146 -22.18 5.11 10.15
C SER A 146 -22.05 6.62 10.12
N THR A 147 -22.10 7.25 11.29
CA THR A 147 -21.91 8.71 11.48
C THR A 147 -20.53 9.08 12.00
N LYS A 148 -19.67 8.10 12.25
CA LYS A 148 -18.29 8.29 12.72
C LYS A 148 -17.39 7.33 11.96
N LEU A 149 -17.34 7.50 10.64
CA LEU A 149 -16.39 6.76 9.81
C LEU A 149 -15.01 7.37 10.01
N ASP A 150 -14.03 6.52 10.26
CA ASP A 150 -12.68 6.96 10.60
C ASP A 150 -11.64 6.10 9.87
N ILE A 151 -10.39 6.58 9.93
CA ILE A 151 -9.18 5.90 9.47
C ILE A 151 -8.34 5.54 10.69
N GLU A 152 -7.56 4.47 10.58
CA GLU A 152 -6.59 4.11 11.60
C GLU A 152 -5.23 3.95 10.91
N LEU A 153 -4.27 4.79 11.30
CA LEU A 153 -2.86 4.56 10.99
C LEU A 153 -2.28 3.66 12.07
N GLU A 154 -2.08 2.39 11.73
CA GLU A 154 -1.52 1.40 12.64
C GLU A 154 -0.04 1.75 12.96
N MET A 155 0.26 2.02 14.24
CA MET A 155 1.62 2.02 14.79
C MET A 155 1.62 1.44 16.22
N ASP A 156 2.62 0.61 16.47
CA ASP A 156 2.74 -0.36 17.58
C ASP A 156 2.64 0.23 19.01
N PRO A 157 1.93 -0.43 19.96
CA PRO A 157 2.08 -0.19 21.39
C PRO A 157 3.36 -0.84 21.96
N THR A 158 3.82 -0.36 23.11
CA THR A 158 4.97 -0.94 23.84
C THR A 158 4.70 -2.42 24.20
N PRO A 159 5.55 -3.37 23.78
CA PRO A 159 5.31 -4.79 24.00
C PRO A 159 5.63 -5.25 25.44
N PHE A 160 5.03 -6.37 25.86
CA PHE A 160 5.28 -7.00 27.16
C PHE A 160 6.77 -7.35 27.37
N PRO A 161 7.28 -7.43 28.61
CA PRO A 161 8.71 -7.65 28.88
C PRO A 161 9.33 -8.88 28.23
N TYR A 162 8.55 -9.93 27.96
CA TYR A 162 9.04 -11.16 27.31
C TYR A 162 9.10 -11.07 25.77
N LEU A 163 8.56 -9.99 25.19
CA LEU A 163 8.60 -9.66 23.77
C LEU A 163 9.61 -8.54 23.47
N GLN A 164 10.33 -8.06 24.48
CA GLN A 164 11.36 -7.04 24.32
C GLN A 164 12.68 -7.72 23.97
N GLU A 165 13.19 -7.44 22.76
CA GLU A 165 14.50 -7.90 22.32
C GLU A 165 15.52 -6.77 22.40
N GLU A 166 16.77 -7.09 22.75
CA GLU A 166 17.89 -6.16 22.69
C GLU A 166 18.41 -6.06 21.25
N GLY A 167 18.31 -4.87 20.65
CA GLY A 167 18.82 -4.61 19.30
C GLY A 167 18.00 -3.54 18.57
N LYS A 168 18.49 -3.10 17.41
CA LYS A 168 17.70 -2.24 16.51
C LYS A 168 16.74 -3.13 15.71
N THR A 169 15.53 -3.33 16.22
CA THR A 169 14.45 -4.05 15.53
C THR A 169 13.42 -3.09 14.90
N ALA A 170 13.50 -1.80 15.23
CA ALA A 170 12.66 -0.75 14.66
C ALA A 170 13.19 -0.22 13.32
N TYR A 171 12.28 0.02 12.38
CA TYR A 171 12.56 0.66 11.10
C TYR A 171 12.17 2.14 11.17
N ASP A 172 13.01 3.01 10.61
CA ASP A 172 12.71 4.44 10.46
C ASP A 172 11.89 4.66 9.18
N ILE A 173 10.58 4.54 9.30
CA ILE A 173 9.62 4.74 8.20
C ILE A 173 8.85 6.03 8.47
N HIS A 174 9.06 7.04 7.62
CA HIS A 174 8.23 8.23 7.60
C HIS A 174 6.88 7.90 6.97
N LEU A 175 5.84 7.83 7.80
CA LEU A 175 4.46 7.67 7.37
C LEU A 175 3.80 9.04 7.25
N GLU A 176 3.23 9.30 6.09
CA GLU A 176 2.46 10.52 5.81
C GLU A 176 1.11 10.13 5.25
N VAL A 177 0.07 10.53 5.96
CA VAL A 177 -1.29 10.54 5.45
C VAL A 177 -1.64 12.00 5.29
N LYS A 178 -2.46 12.36 4.29
CA LYS A 178 -3.02 13.72 4.20
C LYS A 178 -3.89 14.10 5.43
N MET A 179 -4.02 13.21 6.42
CA MET A 179 -4.66 13.33 7.74
C MET A 179 -3.87 12.54 8.81
N LYS A 180 -3.40 13.13 9.92
CA LYS A 180 -2.58 12.40 10.93
C LYS A 180 -3.36 11.29 11.67
N ARG A 181 -2.81 10.08 11.81
CA ARG A 181 -3.26 8.99 12.71
C ARG A 181 -4.73 8.52 12.59
N SER A 182 -5.67 9.22 13.20
CA SER A 182 -7.12 8.97 13.15
C SER A 182 -7.87 10.29 13.35
N LEU A 183 -9.03 10.47 12.72
CA LEU A 183 -9.86 11.66 12.94
C LEU A 183 -10.43 11.67 14.35
N LEU A 184 -10.72 10.51 14.95
CA LEU A 184 -11.13 10.40 16.35
C LEU A 184 -10.11 11.04 17.29
N GLU A 185 -8.82 10.76 17.13
CA GLU A 185 -7.79 11.38 17.96
C GLU A 185 -7.61 12.86 17.66
N ILE A 186 -7.47 13.23 16.38
CA ILE A 186 -7.19 14.63 16.01
C ILE A 186 -8.34 15.55 16.44
N THR A 187 -9.58 15.13 16.22
CA THR A 187 -10.77 15.94 16.51
C THR A 187 -11.20 15.84 17.96
N TRP A 188 -10.50 15.03 18.77
CA TRP A 188 -10.88 14.71 20.15
C TRP A 188 -12.33 14.20 20.23
N ASN A 189 -12.61 13.16 19.45
CA ASN A 189 -13.95 12.57 19.27
C ASN A 189 -15.00 13.58 18.80
N GLY A 190 -14.64 14.37 17.78
CA GLY A 190 -15.52 15.35 17.15
C GLY A 190 -15.76 16.61 17.97
N LYS A 191 -14.92 16.93 18.96
CA LYS A 191 -15.02 18.19 19.72
C LYS A 191 -14.35 19.36 19.02
N ASN A 192 -13.35 19.09 18.18
CA ASN A 192 -12.58 20.10 17.45
C ASN A 192 -12.59 19.78 15.96
N GLU A 193 -12.83 20.79 15.12
CA GLU A 193 -12.76 20.64 13.66
C GLU A 193 -11.30 20.67 13.19
N ILE A 194 -11.02 19.89 12.14
CA ILE A 194 -9.78 20.03 11.35
C ILE A 194 -10.10 20.91 10.15
N ASP A 195 -9.24 21.89 9.90
CA ASP A 195 -9.28 22.75 8.71
C ASP A 195 -8.31 22.22 7.66
N PHE A 196 -8.84 21.92 6.48
CA PHE A 196 -8.08 21.44 5.31
C PHE A 196 -7.72 22.57 4.34
N GLY A 197 -8.02 23.82 4.69
CA GLY A 197 -7.91 24.98 3.82
C GLY A 197 -9.12 25.12 2.89
N ASN A 198 -9.21 26.27 2.22
CA ASN A 198 -10.29 26.61 1.28
C ASN A 198 -11.72 26.46 1.85
N GLY A 199 -11.86 26.60 3.18
CA GLY A 199 -13.14 26.47 3.87
C GLY A 199 -13.61 25.04 4.09
N VAL A 200 -12.81 24.02 3.73
CA VAL A 200 -13.13 22.61 3.97
C VAL A 200 -12.76 22.24 5.39
N LYS A 201 -13.73 21.74 6.15
CA LYS A 201 -13.53 21.27 7.52
C LYS A 201 -14.08 19.88 7.72
N ARG A 202 -13.50 19.12 8.65
CA ARG A 202 -13.98 17.78 9.02
C ARG A 202 -13.96 17.54 10.52
N LEU A 203 -14.92 16.70 10.94
CA LEU A 203 -14.92 16.00 12.22
C LEU A 203 -14.66 14.49 12.04
N PHE A 204 -15.17 13.92 10.96
CA PHE A 204 -15.02 12.52 10.56
C PHE A 204 -15.03 12.45 9.02
N VAL A 205 -14.79 11.27 8.45
CA VAL A 205 -14.78 11.10 6.99
C VAL A 205 -16.20 11.23 6.42
N GLU A 206 -16.35 12.06 5.39
CA GLU A 206 -17.61 12.32 4.68
C GLU A 206 -17.70 11.52 3.36
N ASP A 207 -18.91 11.41 2.81
CA ASP A 207 -19.10 10.76 1.51
C ASP A 207 -18.46 11.59 0.40
N GLY A 208 -17.72 10.92 -0.50
CA GLY A 208 -16.96 11.55 -1.55
C GLY A 208 -15.52 11.90 -1.17
N ASP A 209 -15.16 11.87 0.13
CA ASP A 209 -13.78 12.04 0.57
C ASP A 209 -12.91 10.88 0.05
N GLU A 210 -11.68 11.20 -0.33
CA GLU A 210 -10.65 10.23 -0.69
C GLU A 210 -9.54 10.27 0.37
N VAL A 211 -9.25 9.10 0.94
CA VAL A 211 -8.17 8.94 1.91
C VAL A 211 -6.98 8.36 1.17
N VAL A 212 -5.79 8.96 1.36
CA VAL A 212 -4.54 8.48 0.78
C VAL A 212 -3.47 8.41 1.88
N LEU A 213 -2.93 7.21 2.08
CA LEU A 213 -1.80 6.93 2.96
C LEU A 213 -0.55 6.70 2.11
N THR A 214 0.55 7.32 2.51
CA THR A 214 1.87 7.15 1.90
C THR A 214 2.91 6.88 2.97
N GLY A 215 3.99 6.20 2.60
CA GLY A 215 5.07 5.88 3.52
C GLY A 215 6.39 5.75 2.78
N HIS A 216 7.47 6.16 3.43
CA HIS A 216 8.82 5.97 2.89
C HIS A 216 9.91 5.98 3.95
N CYS A 217 11.02 5.31 3.66
CA CYS A 217 12.30 5.52 4.35
C CYS A 217 13.16 6.48 3.52
N GLN A 218 13.79 7.44 4.20
CA GLN A 218 14.70 8.39 3.55
C GLN A 218 16.14 7.88 3.61
N GLY A 219 16.80 7.76 2.46
CA GLY A 219 18.24 7.49 2.34
C GLY A 219 19.00 8.72 1.83
N GLU A 220 20.32 8.61 1.69
CA GLU A 220 21.15 9.66 1.09
C GLU A 220 20.93 9.71 -0.44
N GLY A 221 20.11 10.67 -0.89
CA GLY A 221 19.84 10.90 -2.32
C GLY A 221 18.85 9.92 -2.96
N TYR A 222 18.13 9.13 -2.17
CA TYR A 222 17.06 8.24 -2.64
C TYR A 222 16.00 7.99 -1.56
N LYS A 223 14.84 7.49 -1.97
CA LYS A 223 13.71 7.17 -1.11
C LYS A 223 13.24 5.73 -1.32
N VAL A 224 13.06 4.95 -0.26
CA VAL A 224 12.42 3.62 -0.34
C VAL A 224 10.97 3.78 0.07
N GLY A 225 10.08 3.90 -0.91
CA GLY A 225 8.66 4.18 -0.69
C GLY A 225 7.75 2.97 -0.87
N PHE A 226 6.53 3.09 -0.36
CA PHE A 226 5.52 2.03 -0.40
C PHE A 226 4.44 2.25 -1.49
N GLY A 227 4.56 3.33 -2.26
CA GLY A 227 3.47 3.80 -3.13
C GLY A 227 2.35 4.45 -2.32
N GLU A 228 1.11 4.31 -2.82
CA GLU A 228 -0.10 4.85 -2.20
C GLU A 228 -1.04 3.72 -1.76
N CYS A 229 -1.61 3.86 -0.56
CA CYS A 229 -2.79 3.11 -0.13
C CYS A 229 -3.96 4.09 -0.07
N SER A 230 -4.88 4.01 -1.03
CA SER A 230 -5.99 4.93 -1.17
C SER A 230 -7.35 4.25 -1.27
N GLY A 231 -8.39 5.00 -0.96
CA GLY A 231 -9.78 4.59 -1.14
C GLY A 231 -10.72 5.78 -1.03
N LYS A 232 -11.69 5.86 -1.94
CA LYS A 232 -12.76 6.85 -1.91
C LYS A 232 -13.96 6.33 -1.13
N ILE A 233 -14.54 7.16 -0.28
CA ILE A 233 -15.74 6.81 0.47
C ILE A 233 -16.99 7.03 -0.39
N LEU A 234 -17.72 5.96 -0.65
CA LEU A 234 -19.00 6.00 -1.33
C LEU A 234 -20.17 6.08 -0.33
N PRO A 235 -21.29 6.72 -0.72
CA PRO A 235 -22.49 6.76 0.11
C PRO A 235 -22.97 5.36 0.50
N ALA A 236 -23.59 5.27 1.68
CA ALA A 236 -24.22 4.04 2.12
C ALA A 236 -25.37 3.65 1.16
N ILE A 237 -25.52 2.35 0.90
CA ILE A 237 -26.59 1.82 0.05
C ILE A 237 -27.95 2.29 0.59
N SER A 238 -28.80 2.86 -0.27
CA SER A 238 -30.18 3.22 0.06
C SER A 238 -31.00 1.97 0.38
N SER A 239 -31.78 2.02 1.46
CA SER A 239 -32.75 0.97 1.81
C SER A 239 -33.88 0.90 0.79
#